data_AF-A0AAD5RA20-F1
#
_entry.id   AF-A0AAD5RA20-F1
#
_cell.length_a   1.000
_cell.length_b   1.000
_cell.length_c   1.000
_cell.angle_alpha   90.00
_cell.angle_beta   90.00
_cell.angle_gamma   90.00
#
_symmetry.space_group_name_H-M   'P 1'
#
loop_
_entity.id
_entity.type
_entity.pdbx_description
1 polymer ?
#
loop_
_entity_poly.entity_id
_entity_poly.type
_entity_poly.pdbx_seq_one_letter_code
_entity_poly.pdbx_strand_id
1 'polypeptide(L)'
;MRVVSIQFLVAWLSFNFLVYFMYKGEVIILIKVFGFIFDICIALLSTTTSTALYYNSKKFETAFKRCLHIRTQPHPEHVWESTANIVGFQGNQLKFGVREEGIRYFQQYQMAWS
;
A
#
# COMPACT_ATOMS: atom_id res chain seq x y z
N MET A 1 3.09 10.14 10.74
CA MET A 1 4.00 9.27 11.54
C MET A 1 3.51 9.07 12.97
N ARG A 2 3.40 10.11 13.81
CA ARG A 2 3.01 9.98 15.24
C ARG A 2 1.74 9.16 15.48
N VAL A 3 0.70 9.35 14.66
CA VAL A 3 -0.59 8.64 14.79
C VAL A 3 -0.41 7.12 14.56
N VAL A 4 0.36 6.72 13.54
CA VAL A 4 0.65 5.31 13.25
C VAL A 4 1.41 4.66 14.41
N SER A 5 2.40 5.39 14.97
CA SER A 5 3.19 4.91 16.11
C SER A 5 2.34 4.70 17.37
N ILE A 6 1.43 5.64 17.68
CA ILE A 6 0.51 5.52 18.82
C ILE A 6 -0.43 4.33 18.61
N GLN A 7 -1.01 4.20 17.41
CA GLN A 7 -1.92 3.11 17.10
C GLN A 7 -1.25 1.74 17.19
N PHE A 8 0.00 1.62 16.72
CA PHE A 8 0.79 0.40 16.87
C PHE A 8 1.06 0.07 18.34
N LEU A 9 1.39 1.07 19.16
CA LEU A 9 1.64 0.89 20.59
C LEU A 9 0.38 0.40 21.33
N VAL A 10 -0.78 0.98 21.02
CA VAL A 10 -2.08 0.56 21.59
C VAL A 10 -2.42 -0.88 21.17
N ALA A 11 -2.23 -1.23 19.90
CA ALA A 11 -2.44 -2.58 19.41
C ALA A 11 -1.51 -3.58 20.12
N TRP A 12 -0.23 -3.24 20.26
CA TRP A 12 0.76 -4.07 20.93
C TRP A 12 0.42 -4.30 22.41
N LEU A 13 0.05 -3.25 23.15
CA LEU A 13 -0.36 -3.39 24.54
C LEU A 13 -1.61 -4.27 24.67
N SER A 14 -2.61 -4.05 23.82
CA SER A 14 -3.86 -4.84 23.82
C SER A 14 -3.58 -6.32 23.56
N PHE A 15 -2.66 -6.63 22.65
CA PHE A 15 -2.21 -8.00 22.39
C PHE A 15 -1.52 -8.63 23.60
N ASN A 16 -0.62 -7.92 24.26
CA ASN A 16 0.05 -8.42 25.47
C ASN A 16 -0.95 -8.71 26.60
N PHE A 17 -1.92 -7.82 26.82
CA PHE A 17 -3.00 -8.06 27.79
C PHE A 17 -3.85 -9.27 27.41
N LEU A 18 -4.21 -9.41 26.13
CA LEU A 18 -4.97 -10.56 25.64
C LEU A 18 -4.23 -11.88 25.92
N VAL A 19 -2.94 -11.96 25.59
CA VAL A 19 -2.10 -13.15 25.86
C VAL A 19 -2.02 -13.43 27.36
N TYR A 20 -1.82 -12.39 28.18
CA TYR A 20 -1.78 -12.53 29.64
C TYR A 20 -3.08 -13.11 30.21
N PHE A 21 -4.24 -12.59 29.79
CA PHE A 21 -5.54 -13.08 30.27
C PHE A 21 -5.88 -14.46 29.71
N MET A 22 -5.48 -14.77 28.48
CA MET A 22 -5.61 -16.12 27.92
C MET A 22 -4.79 -17.14 28.71
N TYR A 23 -3.58 -16.76 29.15
CA TYR A 23 -2.72 -17.64 29.96
C TYR A 23 -3.32 -17.92 31.35
N LYS A 24 -3.90 -16.89 31.99
CA LYS A 24 -4.52 -17.03 33.31
C LYS A 24 -5.88 -17.75 33.25
N GLY A 25 -6.64 -17.61 32.16
CA GLY A 25 -7.95 -18.25 32.00
C GLY A 25 -9.07 -17.68 32.88
N GLU A 26 -8.80 -16.61 33.64
CA GLU A 26 -9.68 -16.16 34.73
C GLU A 26 -10.83 -15.26 34.25
N VAL A 27 -10.71 -14.54 33.12
CA VAL A 27 -11.73 -13.55 32.71
C VAL A 27 -12.01 -13.53 31.20
N ILE A 28 -13.00 -14.33 30.78
CA ILE A 28 -13.45 -14.45 29.37
C ILE A 28 -13.87 -13.10 28.78
N ILE A 29 -14.51 -12.24 29.58
CA ILE A 29 -14.99 -10.92 29.12
C ILE A 29 -13.82 -10.03 28.72
N LEU A 30 -12.74 -9.98 29.51
CA LEU A 30 -11.57 -9.16 29.18
C LEU A 30 -10.88 -9.65 27.91
N ILE A 31 -10.77 -10.96 27.71
CA ILE A 31 -10.20 -11.54 26.48
C ILE A 31 -10.97 -11.04 25.25
N LYS A 32 -12.30 -11.06 25.29
CA LYS A 32 -13.14 -10.57 24.18
C LYS A 32 -12.97 -9.07 23.95
N VAL A 33 -12.93 -8.26 25.00
CA VAL A 33 -12.77 -6.81 24.89
C VAL A 33 -11.41 -6.44 24.29
N PHE A 34 -10.32 -7.01 24.80
CA PHE A 34 -8.99 -6.74 24.26
C PHE A 34 -8.80 -7.29 22.84
N GLY A 35 -9.44 -8.42 22.52
CA GLY A 35 -9.45 -8.97 21.17
C GLY A 35 -10.12 -8.03 20.19
N PHE A 36 -11.29 -7.51 20.55
CA PHE A 36 -12.01 -6.54 19.74
C PHE A 36 -11.23 -5.23 19.54
N ILE A 37 -10.60 -4.69 20.58
CA ILE A 37 -9.75 -3.50 20.48
C ILE A 37 -8.57 -3.76 19.54
N PHE A 38 -7.92 -4.92 19.66
CA PHE A 38 -6.81 -5.31 18.80
C PHE A 38 -7.24 -5.42 17.32
N ASP A 39 -8.36 -6.08 17.05
CA ASP A 39 -8.91 -6.24 15.69
C ASP A 39 -9.22 -4.89 15.05
N ILE A 40 -9.87 -3.97 15.78
CA ILE A 40 -10.12 -2.59 15.32
C ILE A 40 -8.80 -1.89 15.00
N CYS A 41 -7.80 -2.02 15.88
CA CYS A 41 -6.52 -1.35 15.69
C CYS A 41 -5.79 -1.86 14.44
N ILE A 42 -5.85 -3.16 14.16
CA ILE A 42 -5.28 -3.75 12.93
C ILE A 42 -6.06 -3.29 11.69
N ALA A 43 -7.39 -3.33 11.74
CA ALA A 43 -8.23 -2.90 10.62
C ALA A 43 -7.93 -1.45 10.23
N LEU A 44 -7.87 -0.57 11.22
CA LEU A 44 -7.54 0.84 11.03
C LEU A 44 -6.10 1.07 10.56
N LEU A 45 -5.16 0.15 10.83
CA LEU A 45 -3.74 0.35 10.50
C LEU A 45 -3.54 0.51 8.98
N SER A 46 -4.30 -0.26 8.19
CA SER A 46 -4.28 -0.19 6.72
C SER A 46 -4.69 1.20 6.21
N THR A 47 -5.76 1.75 6.77
CA THR A 47 -6.31 3.06 6.41
C THR A 47 -5.42 4.19 6.91
N THR A 48 -4.99 4.15 8.17
CA THR A 48 -4.12 5.16 8.76
C THR A 48 -2.78 5.23 8.05
N THR A 49 -2.18 4.09 7.68
CA THR A 49 -0.89 4.06 6.97
C THR A 49 -1.02 4.68 5.57
N SER A 50 -2.05 4.30 4.81
CA SER A 50 -2.31 4.86 3.48
C SER A 50 -2.53 6.38 3.55
N THR A 51 -3.31 6.83 4.54
CA THR A 51 -3.58 8.26 4.76
C THR A 51 -2.32 9.01 5.19
N ALA A 52 -1.53 8.44 6.10
CA ALA A 52 -0.27 9.03 6.54
C ALA A 52 0.75 9.13 5.41
N LEU A 53 0.80 8.14 4.50
CA LEU A 53 1.66 8.19 3.31
C LEU A 53 1.22 9.28 2.33
N TYR A 54 -0.08 9.42 2.11
CA TYR A 54 -0.65 10.47 1.27
C TYR A 54 -0.26 11.87 1.76
N TYR A 55 -0.42 12.15 3.07
CA TYR A 55 -0.11 13.48 3.61
C TYR A 55 1.39 13.77 3.76
N ASN A 56 2.25 12.75 3.95
CA ASN A 56 3.68 12.98 4.14
C ASN A 56 4.50 12.97 2.84
N SER A 57 3.95 12.46 1.73
CA SER A 57 4.69 12.34 0.47
C SER A 57 3.96 13.01 -0.68
N LYS A 58 4.44 14.20 -1.09
CA LYS A 58 3.97 14.89 -2.31
C LYS A 58 4.09 14.02 -3.57
N LYS A 59 5.07 13.10 -3.59
CA LYS A 59 5.25 12.12 -4.68
C LYS A 59 4.08 11.13 -4.72
N PHE A 60 3.65 10.66 -3.55
CA PHE A 60 2.52 9.73 -3.41
C PHE A 60 1.19 10.43 -3.71
N GLU A 61 1.01 11.66 -3.23
CA GLU A 61 -0.15 12.49 -3.57
C GLU A 61 -0.32 12.68 -5.08
N THR A 62 0.77 13.02 -5.78
CA THR A 62 0.75 13.24 -7.23
C THR A 62 0.43 11.94 -7.99
N ALA A 63 0.99 10.81 -7.56
CA ALA A 63 0.70 9.49 -8.14
C ALA A 63 -0.77 9.08 -7.90
N PHE A 64 -1.28 9.28 -6.68
CA PHE A 64 -2.66 8.96 -6.31
C PHE A 64 -3.67 9.81 -7.09
N LYS A 65 -3.42 11.11 -7.23
CA LYS A 65 -4.24 12.02 -8.07
C LYS A 65 -4.26 11.58 -9.53
N ARG A 66 -3.12 11.15 -10.10
CA ARG A 66 -3.05 10.62 -11.47
C ARG A 66 -3.89 9.34 -11.62
N CYS A 67 -3.78 8.38 -10.70
CA CYS A 67 -4.59 7.16 -10.72
C CYS A 67 -6.10 7.45 -10.62
N LEU A 68 -6.50 8.37 -9.73
CA LEU A 68 -7.90 8.78 -9.61
C LEU A 68 -8.41 9.48 -10.88
N HIS A 69 -7.59 10.32 -11.50
CA HIS A 69 -7.95 11.02 -12.72
C HIS A 69 -8.21 10.06 -13.90
N ILE A 70 -7.37 9.03 -14.05
CA ILE A 70 -7.55 7.98 -15.07
C ILE A 70 -8.86 7.21 -14.85
N ARG A 71 -9.29 7.03 -13.60
CA ARG A 71 -10.51 6.28 -13.27
C ARG A 71 -11.79 7.12 -13.34
N THR A 72 -11.69 8.45 -13.35
CA THR A 72 -12.82 9.39 -13.35
C THR A 72 -13.05 10.07 -14.69
N GLN A 73 -12.15 9.90 -15.66
CA GLN A 73 -12.46 10.26 -17.03
C GLN A 73 -13.47 9.26 -17.61
N PRO A 74 -14.56 9.73 -18.25
CA PRO A 74 -15.44 8.85 -18.99
C PRO A 74 -14.60 8.21 -20.10
N HIS A 75 -14.62 6.87 -20.17
CA HIS A 75 -14.00 6.11 -21.26
C HIS A 75 -14.41 6.75 -22.60
N PRO A 76 -13.48 7.30 -23.40
CA PRO A 76 -13.76 7.44 -24.81
C PRO A 76 -13.72 6.02 -25.37
N GLU A 77 -14.81 5.57 -25.97
CA GLU A 77 -14.97 4.26 -26.61
C GLU A 77 -13.98 3.99 -27.78
N HIS A 78 -12.94 4.79 -27.95
CA HIS A 78 -11.98 4.69 -29.06
C HIS A 78 -10.57 5.11 -28.68
N VAL A 79 -9.83 4.32 -27.89
CA VAL A 79 -8.35 4.38 -27.94
C VAL A 79 -7.78 2.97 -27.72
N TRP A 80 -7.78 2.17 -28.78
CA TRP A 80 -7.00 0.93 -28.90
C TRP A 80 -5.51 1.22 -29.21
N GLU A 81 -4.94 2.28 -28.66
CA GLU A 81 -3.49 2.53 -28.69
C GLU A 81 -2.94 2.38 -27.28
N SER A 82 -2.79 1.11 -26.92
CA SER A 82 -2.04 0.61 -25.77
C SER A 82 -0.63 1.22 -25.74
N THR A 83 -0.48 2.33 -25.03
CA THR A 83 0.80 2.86 -24.55
C THR A 83 0.91 2.49 -23.08
N ALA A 84 1.36 1.26 -22.83
CA ALA A 84 1.76 0.83 -21.50
C ALA A 84 2.96 1.68 -21.06
N ASN A 85 2.69 2.73 -20.28
CA ASN A 85 3.72 3.59 -19.73
C ASN A 85 4.55 2.82 -18.71
N ILE A 86 5.75 2.41 -19.09
CA ILE A 86 6.75 1.94 -18.15
C ILE A 86 7.55 3.12 -17.65
N VAL A 87 7.69 3.19 -16.33
CA VAL A 87 8.51 4.17 -15.64
C VAL A 87 9.89 3.54 -15.44
N GLY A 88 10.93 4.12 -16.06
CA GLY A 88 12.31 3.69 -15.82
C GLY A 88 12.73 3.93 -14.37
N PHE A 89 13.79 3.26 -13.90
CA PHE A 89 14.31 3.40 -12.52
C PHE A 89 14.68 4.84 -12.11
N GLN A 90 14.92 5.74 -13.06
CA GLN A 90 15.15 7.17 -12.82
C GLN A 90 13.89 8.05 -12.89
N GLY A 91 12.71 7.46 -13.09
CA GLY A 91 11.43 8.18 -13.17
C GLY A 91 11.09 8.75 -14.54
N ASN A 92 11.92 8.53 -15.57
CA ASN A 92 11.62 8.95 -16.94
C ASN A 92 10.61 7.98 -17.58
N GLN A 93 9.50 8.53 -18.09
CA GLN A 93 8.50 7.79 -18.87
C GLN A 93 9.03 7.60 -20.28
N LEU A 94 9.29 6.36 -20.66
CA LEU A 94 9.74 6.05 -22.01
C LEU A 94 8.54 5.57 -22.82
N LYS A 95 8.20 6.33 -23.86
CA LYS A 95 7.16 5.97 -24.83
C LYS A 95 7.77 4.97 -25.81
N PHE A 96 7.50 3.68 -25.64
CA PHE A 96 7.89 2.65 -26.60
C PHE A 96 6.67 1.89 -27.09
N GLY A 97 6.77 1.37 -28.33
CA GLY A 97 5.81 0.40 -28.83
C GLY A 97 6.04 -0.96 -28.17
N VAL A 98 4.97 -1.72 -27.94
CA VAL A 98 4.95 -3.03 -27.25
C VAL A 98 6.00 -4.02 -27.78
N ARG A 99 6.37 -3.92 -29.07
CA ARG A 99 7.40 -4.79 -29.69
C ARG A 99 8.83 -4.40 -29.33
N GLU A 100 9.11 -3.12 -29.12
CA GLU A 100 10.43 -2.60 -28.75
C GLU A 100 10.70 -2.77 -27.24
N GLU A 101 9.62 -2.79 -26.46
CA GLU A 101 9.61 -2.98 -25.01
C GLU A 101 10.17 -4.35 -24.60
N GLY A 102 9.69 -5.44 -25.22
CA GLY A 102 10.16 -6.80 -24.93
C GLY A 102 11.64 -7.00 -25.22
N ILE A 103 12.15 -6.38 -26.29
CA ILE A 103 13.58 -6.46 -26.67
C ILE A 103 14.44 -5.76 -25.61
N ARG A 104 14.03 -4.58 -25.13
CA ARG A 104 14.78 -3.85 -24.11
C ARG A 104 14.74 -4.51 -22.75
N TYR A 105 13.61 -5.10 -22.35
CA TYR A 105 13.55 -5.90 -21.13
C TYR A 105 14.51 -7.09 -21.19
N PHE A 106 14.54 -7.79 -22.32
CA PHE A 106 15.42 -8.93 -22.50
C PHE A 106 16.90 -8.52 -22.46
N GLN A 107 17.25 -7.37 -23.06
CA GLN A 107 18.62 -6.82 -23.01
C GLN A 107 19.03 -6.37 -21.61
N GLN A 108 18.13 -5.71 -20.86
CA GLN A 108 18.41 -5.33 -19.46
C GLN A 108 18.59 -6.56 -18.57
N TYR A 109 17.77 -7.60 -18.78
CA TYR A 109 17.88 -8.85 -18.05
C TYR A 109 19.20 -9.57 -18.37
N GLN A 110 19.63 -9.58 -19.63
CA GLN A 110 20.93 -10.13 -20.04
C GLN A 110 22.11 -9.39 -19.39
N MET A 111 22.10 -8.05 -19.37
CA MET A 111 23.17 -7.26 -18.74
C MET A 111 23.25 -7.43 -17.22
N ALA A 112 22.14 -7.75 -16.55
CA ALA A 112 22.14 -7.97 -15.10
C ALA A 112 22.67 -9.36 -14.69
N TRP A 113 22.77 -10.28 -15.64
CA TRP A 113 23.18 -11.68 -15.43
C TRP A 113 24.50 -12.05 -16.13
N SER A 114 25.11 -11.12 -16.86
CA SER A 114 26.50 -11.19 -17.34
C SER A 114 27.44 -10.53 -16.34
#